data_AF-A0A838JIY7-F1
#
_entry.id   AF-A0A838JIY7-F1
#
_cell.length_a   1.000
_cell.length_b   1.000
_cell.length_c   1.000
_cell.angle_alpha   90.00
_cell.angle_beta   90.00
_cell.angle_gamma   90.00
#
_symmetry.space_group_name_H-M   'P 1'
#
loop_
_entity.id
_entity.type
_entity.pdbx_description
1 polymer ?
#
loop_
_entity_poly.entity_id
_entity_poly.type
_entity_poly.pdbx_seq_one_letter_code
_entity_poly.pdbx_strand_id
1 'polypeptide(L)'
;MELGNIKVVSIVEQMTSAYLDYSMSVIVSRALPDVRDGFKPVHRRILYAMDQMGLQSSKTFRKSAGTVGEVLKLYHPHGDVAVYDSLVRMAQPWSMRYPLVLGQGNFGSQDDDPPAAMRYCVTGDTLVITDSGLLPISQLSQSGVEDVSVRVLSKDGQTNTASKWWDCGEFSTWSVRTQRGYEVTGTSNHPLLVAEPHASDGRVTLTWKTIAQLAVGDYVVLDRSSNLWPEQSVALHSFSSSVPPKPRVKQHALPEALDEDLAFILGALLAEGTFREEVIEFTNTLGDFAEHFIQSWQRVFPTCRLHIFERKPVGYGKKPFLQIQVVSQHVIAFIKALGLSGRSAQRQIPEAILRSPRLVVAAFLRGLFEGDGAVEKSGRSLLRLSLTASNRLMLRQVQTLLLRFGIVSSLNEDRTRKMHRLLISGYDNLLLFARDIGFTSAVKS
;
A
#
# COMPACT_ATOMS: atom_id res chain seq x y z
N MET A 1 70.06 7.79 -13.70
CA MET A 1 69.45 7.27 -12.46
C MET A 1 70.26 6.04 -12.09
N GLU A 2 71.18 6.15 -11.13
CA GLU A 2 71.99 5.01 -10.68
C GLU A 2 71.14 4.11 -9.78
N LEU A 3 71.12 2.80 -10.07
CA LEU A 3 70.40 1.80 -9.28
C LEU A 3 71.13 1.58 -7.95
N GLY A 4 70.61 2.18 -6.87
CA GLY A 4 71.29 2.22 -5.57
C GLY A 4 71.21 0.94 -4.73
N ASN A 5 70.26 0.02 -4.98
CA ASN A 5 70.24 -1.29 -4.32
C ASN A 5 69.25 -2.26 -4.98
N ILE A 6 69.70 -3.45 -5.38
CA ILE A 6 68.84 -4.55 -5.84
C ILE A 6 68.94 -5.67 -4.82
N LYS A 7 67.87 -5.88 -4.04
CA LYS A 7 67.74 -7.00 -3.11
C LYS A 7 66.84 -8.08 -3.71
N VAL A 8 67.32 -9.32 -3.71
CA VAL A 8 66.48 -10.49 -3.96
C VAL A 8 65.68 -10.73 -2.69
N VAL A 9 64.35 -10.61 -2.78
CA VAL A 9 63.45 -10.80 -1.63
C VAL A 9 62.59 -12.01 -1.90
N SER A 10 62.44 -12.88 -0.90
CA SER A 10 61.53 -14.02 -0.98
C SER A 10 60.09 -13.52 -1.12
N ILE A 11 59.35 -14.08 -2.07
CA ILE A 11 57.93 -13.71 -2.25
C ILE A 11 57.10 -14.04 -1.01
N VAL A 12 57.48 -15.09 -0.27
CA VAL A 12 56.80 -15.50 0.96
C VAL A 12 57.01 -14.46 2.08
N GLU A 13 58.24 -13.99 2.25
CA GLU A 13 58.56 -12.94 3.23
C GLU A 13 57.86 -11.64 2.88
N GLN A 14 57.86 -11.28 1.58
CA GLN A 14 57.26 -10.03 1.15
C GLN A 14 55.73 -10.04 1.24
N MET A 15 55.08 -11.17 0.93
CA MET A 15 53.65 -11.33 1.16
C MET A 15 53.31 -11.29 2.66
N THR A 16 54.15 -11.89 3.52
CA THR A 16 53.93 -11.89 4.97
C THR A 16 54.06 -10.49 5.55
N SER A 17 55.12 -9.76 5.20
CA SER A 17 55.31 -8.37 5.66
C SER A 17 54.20 -7.46 5.14
N ALA A 18 53.87 -7.53 3.84
CA ALA A 18 52.78 -6.73 3.27
C ALA A 18 51.42 -7.05 3.90
N TYR A 19 51.16 -8.32 4.23
CA TYR A 19 49.94 -8.72 4.94
C TYR A 19 49.91 -8.16 6.37
N LEU A 20 51.02 -8.22 7.11
CA LEU A 20 51.11 -7.69 8.47
C LEU A 20 51.00 -6.16 8.49
N ASP A 21 51.68 -5.46 7.58
CA ASP A 21 51.63 -4.01 7.45
C ASP A 21 50.23 -3.53 7.07
N TYR A 22 49.59 -4.22 6.11
CA TYR A 22 48.19 -3.95 5.75
C TYR A 22 47.26 -4.21 6.93
N SER A 23 47.40 -5.34 7.63
CA SER A 23 46.57 -5.69 8.78
C SER A 23 46.71 -4.70 9.94
N MET A 24 47.94 -4.28 10.26
CA MET A 24 48.21 -3.28 11.29
C MET A 24 47.61 -1.92 10.89
N SER A 25 47.79 -1.50 9.63
CA SER A 25 47.19 -0.26 9.12
C SER A 25 45.66 -0.29 9.24
N VAL A 26 45.03 -1.43 8.97
CA VAL A 26 43.57 -1.62 9.08
C VAL A 26 43.11 -1.55 10.54
N ILE A 27 43.83 -2.19 11.46
CA ILE A 27 43.49 -2.19 12.90
C ILE A 27 43.58 -0.78 13.48
N VAL A 28 44.70 -0.08 13.24
CA VAL A 28 44.93 1.26 13.79
C VAL A 28 44.00 2.29 13.14
N SER A 29 43.79 2.21 11.82
CA SER A 29 42.97 3.21 11.10
C SER A 29 41.46 2.98 11.20
N ARG A 30 40.99 1.81 11.66
CA ARG A 30 39.55 1.46 11.67
C ARG A 30 39.03 0.89 12.98
N ALA A 31 39.82 0.10 13.71
CA ALA A 31 39.30 -0.76 14.78
C ALA A 31 39.52 -0.19 16.20
N LEU A 32 40.70 0.37 16.47
CA LEU A 32 41.06 0.81 17.81
C LEU A 32 40.55 2.23 18.13
N PRO A 33 39.90 2.43 19.29
CA PRO A 33 39.64 3.77 19.82
C PRO A 33 40.94 4.51 20.13
N ASP A 34 40.95 5.83 19.95
CA ASP A 34 42.09 6.66 20.35
C ASP A 34 42.05 6.91 21.86
N VAL A 35 43.20 6.85 22.51
CA VAL A 35 43.31 7.00 23.97
C VAL A 35 42.87 8.37 24.46
N ARG A 36 42.94 9.41 23.62
CA ARG A 36 42.64 10.79 23.99
C ARG A 36 41.15 11.04 24.19
N ASP A 37 40.32 10.44 23.34
CA ASP A 37 38.88 10.68 23.30
C ASP A 37 38.04 9.41 23.47
N GLY A 38 38.64 8.22 23.41
CA GLY A 38 37.94 6.94 23.45
C GLY A 38 37.11 6.65 22.19
N PHE A 39 37.31 7.41 21.11
CA PHE A 39 36.52 7.30 19.89
C PHE A 39 37.22 6.49 18.81
N LYS A 40 36.46 5.60 18.18
CA LYS A 40 36.85 4.97 16.92
C LYS A 40 36.96 6.02 15.81
N PRO A 41 37.82 5.83 14.80
CA PRO A 41 37.97 6.76 13.69
C PRO A 41 36.66 7.13 12.98
N VAL A 42 35.70 6.19 12.88
CA VAL A 42 34.38 6.44 12.26
C VAL A 42 33.53 7.43 13.07
N HIS A 43 33.56 7.38 14.41
CA HIS A 43 32.82 8.33 15.25
C HIS A 43 33.32 9.76 15.03
N ARG A 44 34.65 9.95 15.01
CA ARG A 44 35.27 11.25 14.75
C ARG A 44 34.89 11.81 13.37
N ARG A 45 34.91 10.97 12.33
CA ARG A 45 34.51 11.38 10.97
C ARG A 45 33.06 11.82 10.90
N ILE A 46 32.16 11.11 11.59
CA ILE A 46 30.74 11.48 11.64
C ILE A 46 30.55 12.81 12.37
N LEU A 47 31.11 12.96 13.58
CA LEU A 47 30.98 14.20 14.35
C LEU A 47 31.58 15.40 13.60
N TYR A 48 32.73 15.21 12.95
CA TYR A 48 33.34 16.25 12.12
C TYR A 48 32.47 16.61 10.91
N ALA A 49 31.94 15.63 10.18
CA ALA A 49 31.03 15.90 9.07
C ALA A 49 29.75 16.62 9.54
N MET A 50 29.18 16.23 10.68
CA MET A 50 28.03 16.91 11.27
C MET A 50 28.34 18.36 11.61
N ASP A 51 29.51 18.64 12.18
CA ASP A 51 29.96 20.01 12.48
C ASP A 51 30.12 20.84 11.19
N GLN A 52 30.75 20.29 10.16
CA GLN A 52 30.89 20.97 8.85
C GLN A 52 29.55 21.21 8.15
N MET A 53 28.55 20.35 8.37
CA MET A 53 27.19 20.54 7.90
C MET A 53 26.38 21.52 8.78
N GLY A 54 26.94 22.02 9.88
CA GLY A 54 26.27 22.88 10.84
C GLY A 54 25.19 22.19 11.67
N LEU A 55 25.25 20.86 11.82
CA LEU A 55 24.28 20.03 12.54
C LEU A 55 24.56 20.02 14.05
N GLN A 56 24.36 21.17 14.68
CA GLN A 56 24.45 21.30 16.13
C GLN A 56 23.18 20.80 16.83
N SER A 57 23.27 20.47 18.12
CA SER A 57 22.14 19.98 18.94
C SER A 57 20.95 20.93 19.03
N SER A 58 21.15 22.22 18.75
CA SER A 58 20.12 23.26 18.73
C SER A 58 19.40 23.42 17.38
N LYS A 59 19.80 22.67 16.35
CA LYS A 59 19.25 22.77 15.00
C LYS A 59 18.17 21.72 14.74
N THR A 60 17.41 21.91 13.67
CA THR A 60 16.39 20.95 13.24
C THR A 60 17.02 19.64 12.77
N PHE A 61 16.33 18.53 13.06
CA PHE A 61 16.78 17.20 12.64
C PHE A 61 16.88 17.10 11.11
N ARG A 62 17.89 16.37 10.63
CA ARG A 62 18.10 16.06 9.22
C ARG A 62 18.17 14.55 8.99
N LYS A 63 17.85 14.11 7.78
CA LYS A 63 17.92 12.69 7.37
C LYS A 63 19.31 12.12 7.64
N SER A 64 19.38 10.99 8.34
CA SER A 64 20.64 10.29 8.60
C SER A 64 21.43 10.00 7.32
N ALA A 65 20.74 9.70 6.22
CA ALA A 65 21.37 9.45 4.94
C ALA A 65 22.10 10.67 4.34
N GLY A 66 21.70 11.90 4.71
CA GLY A 66 22.44 13.10 4.33
C GLY A 66 23.80 13.15 5.03
N THR A 67 23.81 12.92 6.35
CA THR A 67 25.05 12.84 7.14
C THR A 67 25.94 11.70 6.71
N VAL A 68 25.38 10.49 6.51
CA VAL A 68 26.13 9.34 6.02
C VAL A 68 26.72 9.63 4.63
N GLY A 69 25.94 10.23 3.73
CA GLY A 69 26.40 10.64 2.40
C GLY A 69 27.58 11.61 2.44
N GLU A 70 27.55 12.62 3.30
CA GLU A 70 28.67 13.58 3.42
C GLU A 70 29.94 12.93 3.99
N VAL A 71 29.78 12.02 4.96
CA VAL A 71 30.89 11.23 5.50
C VAL A 71 31.54 10.38 4.42
N LEU A 72 30.75 9.70 3.59
CA LEU A 72 31.25 8.88 2.48
C LEU A 72 31.95 9.72 1.41
N LYS A 73 31.36 10.88 1.08
CA LYS A 73 31.89 11.78 0.07
C LYS A 73 33.27 12.33 0.42
N LEU A 74 33.50 12.67 1.69
CA LEU A 74 34.69 13.44 2.09
C LEU A 74 35.67 12.68 2.99
N TYR A 75 35.20 11.72 3.79
CA TYR A 75 35.97 11.24 4.96
C TYR A 75 36.04 9.72 5.11
N HIS A 76 35.20 8.95 4.40
CA HIS A 76 35.11 7.51 4.59
C HIS A 76 35.19 6.74 3.26
N PRO A 77 36.24 5.93 3.04
CA PRO A 77 36.51 5.28 1.75
C PRO A 77 35.75 3.96 1.54
N HIS A 78 34.79 3.61 2.39
CA HIS A 78 34.12 2.29 2.42
C HIS A 78 32.60 2.43 2.47
N GLY A 79 31.89 1.31 2.62
CA GLY A 79 30.42 1.25 2.57
C GLY A 79 29.71 2.10 3.64
N ASP A 80 28.50 2.51 3.30
CA ASP A 80 27.57 3.30 4.09
C ASP A 80 27.12 2.62 5.39
N VAL A 81 26.96 1.30 5.38
CA VAL A 81 26.49 0.50 6.52
C VAL A 81 27.30 0.77 7.79
N ALA A 82 28.64 0.76 7.71
CA ALA A 82 29.50 0.97 8.86
C ALA A 82 29.35 2.38 9.47
N VAL A 83 29.14 3.38 8.61
CA VAL A 83 28.92 4.77 9.03
C VAL A 83 27.54 4.90 9.68
N TYR A 84 26.51 4.31 9.07
CA TYR A 84 25.16 4.38 9.60
C TYR A 84 25.03 3.65 10.95
N ASP A 85 25.55 2.44 11.08
CA ASP A 85 25.53 1.68 12.34
C ASP A 85 26.23 2.45 13.47
N SER A 86 27.33 3.12 13.14
CA SER A 86 28.06 3.96 14.09
C SER A 86 27.24 5.19 14.48
N LEU A 87 26.57 5.84 13.53
CA LEU A 87 25.67 6.98 13.77
C LEU A 87 24.49 6.58 14.67
N VAL A 88 23.87 5.42 14.41
CA VAL A 88 22.80 4.87 15.24
C VAL A 88 23.28 4.65 16.67
N ARG A 89 24.42 3.98 16.86
CA ARG A 89 24.99 3.70 18.19
C ARG A 89 25.29 4.98 18.98
N MET A 90 25.75 6.04 18.32
CA MET A 90 25.98 7.33 18.97
C MET A 90 24.70 8.04 19.43
N ALA A 91 23.53 7.66 18.89
CA ALA A 91 22.22 8.17 19.30
C ALA A 91 21.48 7.27 20.32
N GLN A 92 21.91 6.00 20.49
CA GLN A 92 21.32 5.07 21.43
C GLN A 92 21.77 5.37 22.87
N PRO A 93 20.84 5.55 23.84
CA PRO A 93 21.19 5.89 25.22
C PRO A 93 21.88 4.77 26.00
N TRP A 94 21.82 3.53 25.52
CA TRP A 94 22.47 2.35 26.15
C TRP A 94 23.78 1.94 25.47
N SER A 95 24.09 2.43 24.27
CA SER A 95 25.26 1.95 23.52
C SER A 95 26.57 2.57 24.00
N MET A 96 26.53 3.78 24.55
CA MET A 96 27.69 4.53 25.02
C MET A 96 27.36 5.15 26.38
N ARG A 97 28.38 5.54 27.17
CA ARG A 97 28.16 6.22 28.46
C ARG A 97 27.36 7.51 28.30
N TYR A 98 27.58 8.23 27.20
CA TYR A 98 26.86 9.44 26.85
C TYR A 98 26.47 9.39 25.37
N PRO A 99 25.21 9.70 25.02
CA PRO A 99 24.82 9.93 23.63
C PRO A 99 25.59 11.12 23.05
N LEU A 100 26.18 10.94 21.88
CA LEU A 100 26.93 12.00 21.18
C LEU A 100 26.09 12.66 20.09
N VAL A 101 25.01 12.00 19.65
CA VAL A 101 24.11 12.47 18.61
C VAL A 101 22.68 12.43 19.14
N LEU A 102 21.89 13.47 18.87
CA LEU A 102 20.46 13.44 19.10
C LEU A 102 19.76 12.84 17.88
N GLY A 103 19.01 11.76 18.09
CA GLY A 103 18.26 11.08 17.05
C GLY A 103 16.76 11.39 17.10
N GLN A 104 16.11 11.41 15.94
CA GLN A 104 14.65 11.39 15.81
C GLN A 104 14.24 10.20 14.93
N GLY A 105 13.48 9.25 15.48
CA GLY A 105 13.05 8.03 14.79
C GLY A 105 13.31 6.77 15.61
N ASN A 106 13.22 5.61 14.96
CA ASN A 106 13.49 4.31 15.58
C ASN A 106 14.96 3.90 15.39
N PHE A 107 15.73 3.90 16.48
CA PHE A 107 17.14 3.50 16.52
C PHE A 107 17.33 2.09 17.11
N GLY A 108 16.29 1.25 17.11
CA GLY A 108 16.32 -0.10 17.65
C GLY A 108 16.05 -0.15 19.16
N SER A 109 16.11 -1.35 19.72
CA SER A 109 15.91 -1.61 21.16
C SER A 109 17.13 -2.31 21.75
N GLN A 110 17.18 -2.42 23.09
CA GLN A 110 18.18 -3.24 23.77
C GLN A 110 17.90 -4.75 23.58
N ASP A 111 16.65 -5.11 23.27
CA ASP A 111 16.15 -6.48 23.12
C ASP A 111 16.20 -6.96 21.65
N ASP A 112 17.24 -6.54 20.91
CA ASP A 112 17.55 -6.96 19.53
C ASP A 112 16.59 -6.51 18.40
N ASP A 113 15.71 -5.52 18.62
CA ASP A 113 15.05 -4.88 17.46
C ASP A 113 16.06 -4.05 16.68
N PRO A 114 16.28 -4.31 15.38
CA PRO A 114 17.23 -3.54 14.59
C PRO A 114 16.76 -2.10 14.41
N PRO A 115 17.69 -1.13 14.28
CA PRO A 115 17.34 0.22 13.89
C PRO A 115 16.66 0.22 12.52
N ALA A 116 15.74 1.17 12.33
CA ALA A 116 15.16 1.38 11.01
C ALA A 116 16.27 1.75 10.02
N ALA A 117 16.20 1.33 8.75
CA ALA A 117 17.22 1.72 7.78
C ALA A 117 17.22 3.25 7.55
N MET A 118 18.37 3.84 7.23
CA MET A 118 18.46 5.29 6.97
C MET A 118 17.58 5.78 5.82
N ARG A 119 17.20 4.87 4.92
CA ARG A 119 16.22 5.04 3.84
C ARG A 119 15.58 3.68 3.55
N TYR A 120 14.26 3.61 3.50
CA TYR A 120 13.52 2.45 2.98
C TYR A 120 12.17 2.94 2.50
N CYS A 121 11.76 2.55 1.30
CA CYS A 121 10.61 3.17 0.65
C CYS A 121 9.78 2.10 -0.08
N VAL A 122 8.49 2.34 -0.21
CA VAL A 122 7.58 1.58 -1.09
C VAL A 122 7.28 2.40 -2.33
N THR A 123 6.72 1.78 -3.36
CA THR A 123 6.29 2.52 -4.56
C THR A 123 5.12 3.44 -4.25
N GLY A 124 5.04 4.57 -4.97
CA GLY A 124 4.05 5.63 -4.72
C GLY A 124 2.58 5.18 -4.80
N ASP A 125 2.30 4.13 -5.58
CA ASP A 125 0.98 3.52 -5.73
C ASP A 125 0.56 2.63 -4.54
N THR A 126 1.46 2.39 -3.58
CA THR A 126 1.17 1.57 -2.41
C THR A 126 0.09 2.23 -1.56
N LEU A 127 -1.03 1.52 -1.39
CA LEU A 127 -2.14 1.98 -0.55
C LEU A 127 -1.78 1.87 0.94
N VAL A 128 -1.89 2.98 1.65
CA VAL A 128 -1.65 3.10 3.10
C VAL A 128 -2.98 3.36 3.79
N ILE A 129 -3.18 2.73 4.95
CA ILE A 129 -4.36 2.93 5.79
C ILE A 129 -4.19 4.22 6.59
N THR A 130 -5.07 5.19 6.35
CA THR A 130 -5.08 6.50 7.02
C THR A 130 -6.44 6.80 7.64
N ASP A 131 -6.53 7.85 8.44
CA ASP A 131 -7.82 8.40 8.91
C ASP A 131 -8.69 9.02 7.80
N SER A 132 -8.12 9.25 6.62
CA SER A 132 -8.83 9.62 5.40
C SER A 132 -9.10 8.42 4.46
N GLY A 133 -8.87 7.19 4.94
CA GLY A 133 -9.14 5.94 4.25
C GLY A 133 -7.88 5.37 3.59
N LEU A 134 -8.05 4.59 2.52
CA LEU A 134 -6.93 4.05 1.77
C LEU A 134 -6.44 5.07 0.74
N LEU A 135 -5.20 5.51 0.89
CA LEU A 135 -4.57 6.46 -0.02
C LEU A 135 -3.26 5.89 -0.56
N PRO A 136 -2.95 6.05 -1.86
CA PRO A 136 -1.58 5.86 -2.34
C PRO A 136 -0.62 6.72 -1.53
N ILE A 137 0.52 6.15 -1.12
CA ILE A 137 1.50 6.87 -0.29
C ILE A 137 2.00 8.16 -0.98
N SER A 138 1.99 8.21 -2.32
CA SER A 138 2.35 9.40 -3.09
C SER A 138 1.36 10.57 -2.95
N GLN A 139 0.14 10.31 -2.48
CA GLN A 139 -0.89 11.34 -2.29
C GLN A 139 -0.93 11.89 -0.87
N LEU A 140 -0.12 11.36 0.06
CA LEU A 140 -0.09 11.85 1.44
C LEU A 140 0.54 13.24 1.58
N SER A 141 1.38 13.63 0.62
CA SER A 141 1.97 14.96 0.56
C SER A 141 2.34 15.32 -0.89
N GLN A 142 2.88 16.51 -1.08
CA GLN A 142 3.42 16.99 -2.35
C GLN A 142 4.95 17.00 -2.31
N SER A 143 5.60 16.91 -3.47
CA SER A 143 7.07 16.97 -3.55
C SER A 143 7.57 18.29 -2.95
N GLY A 144 8.55 18.19 -2.05
CA GLY A 144 9.10 19.32 -1.30
C GLY A 144 8.36 19.66 0.00
N VAL A 145 7.19 19.07 0.26
CA VAL A 145 6.46 19.21 1.54
C VAL A 145 6.64 17.94 2.36
N GLU A 146 7.57 17.99 3.31
CA GLU A 146 7.89 16.82 4.15
C GLU A 146 7.06 16.77 5.42
N ASP A 147 6.57 17.90 5.92
CA ASP A 147 5.71 17.96 7.10
C ASP A 147 4.28 17.53 6.77
N VAL A 148 3.80 16.52 7.49
CA VAL A 148 2.44 16.01 7.37
C VAL A 148 1.86 15.78 8.77
N SER A 149 0.54 15.67 8.86
CA SER A 149 -0.15 15.29 10.10
C SER A 149 -1.25 14.29 9.73
N VAL A 150 -0.86 13.05 9.48
CA VAL A 150 -1.75 11.98 9.01
C VAL A 150 -1.73 10.85 10.01
N ARG A 151 -2.89 10.41 10.48
CA ARG A 151 -2.96 9.20 11.32
C ARG A 151 -2.86 7.97 10.44
N VAL A 152 -2.02 7.03 10.83
CA VAL A 152 -1.77 5.77 10.12
C VAL A 152 -1.94 4.58 11.04
N LEU A 153 -2.41 3.46 10.48
CA LEU A 153 -2.54 2.21 11.21
C LEU A 153 -1.17 1.53 11.32
N SER A 154 -0.80 1.18 12.54
CA SER A 154 0.48 0.58 12.90
C SER A 154 0.29 -0.84 13.44
N LYS A 155 1.41 -1.51 13.73
CA LYS A 155 1.44 -2.84 14.36
C LYS A 155 0.52 -2.89 15.59
N ASP A 156 -0.07 -4.06 15.83
CA ASP A 156 -0.96 -4.34 16.97
C ASP A 156 -2.24 -3.48 16.99
N GLY A 157 -2.66 -2.99 15.81
CA GLY A 157 -3.87 -2.18 15.65
C GLY A 157 -3.76 -0.77 16.21
N GLN A 158 -2.55 -0.32 16.58
CA GLN A 158 -2.34 1.02 17.12
C GLN A 158 -2.46 2.09 16.04
N THR A 159 -2.90 3.28 16.42
CA THR A 159 -2.94 4.44 15.52
C THR A 159 -1.85 5.42 15.93
N ASN A 160 -0.97 5.76 14.99
CA ASN A 160 0.11 6.73 15.19
C ASN A 160 -0.05 7.90 14.22
N THR A 161 0.43 9.08 14.61
CA THR A 161 0.47 10.24 13.71
C THR A 161 1.82 10.30 13.01
N ALA A 162 1.81 10.15 11.69
CA ALA A 162 2.96 10.46 10.86
C ALA A 162 3.15 11.98 10.81
N SER A 163 4.33 12.43 11.26
CA SER A 163 4.74 13.84 11.21
C SER A 163 5.58 14.20 9.99
N LYS A 164 6.13 13.17 9.31
CA LYS A 164 7.00 13.32 8.16
C LYS A 164 6.62 12.37 7.04
N TRP A 165 6.67 12.88 5.82
CA TRP A 165 6.61 12.14 4.57
C TRP A 165 7.86 12.42 3.76
N TRP A 166 8.42 11.40 3.13
CA TRP A 166 9.70 11.51 2.44
C TRP A 166 9.58 11.01 1.01
N ASP A 167 9.74 11.92 0.06
CA ASP A 167 10.05 11.57 -1.32
C ASP A 167 11.52 11.13 -1.39
N CYS A 168 11.72 9.84 -1.67
CA CYS A 168 13.06 9.27 -1.76
C CYS A 168 13.66 9.50 -3.16
N GLY A 169 12.85 9.76 -4.19
CA GLY A 169 13.24 9.70 -5.59
C GLY A 169 13.21 8.27 -6.17
N GLU A 170 13.86 8.09 -7.32
CA GLU A 170 13.83 6.84 -8.08
C GLU A 170 14.92 5.85 -7.63
N PHE A 171 14.53 4.59 -7.41
CA PHE A 171 15.44 3.49 -7.09
C PHE A 171 15.00 2.18 -7.73
N SER A 172 15.95 1.23 -7.79
CA SER A 172 15.61 -0.16 -8.07
C SER A 172 14.73 -0.73 -6.97
N THR A 173 13.61 -1.34 -7.37
CA THR A 173 12.62 -1.92 -6.45
C THR A 173 12.44 -3.41 -6.70
N TRP A 174 11.92 -4.08 -5.68
CA TRP A 174 11.62 -5.50 -5.64
C TRP A 174 10.13 -5.66 -5.32
N SER A 175 9.46 -6.58 -6.00
CA SER A 175 8.05 -6.88 -5.75
C SER A 175 7.94 -8.21 -5.01
N VAL A 176 7.33 -8.16 -3.83
CA VAL A 176 7.04 -9.34 -3.00
C VAL A 176 5.59 -9.73 -3.22
N ARG A 177 5.36 -10.96 -3.67
CA ARG A 177 4.02 -11.53 -3.88
C ARG A 177 3.82 -12.75 -3.00
N THR A 178 2.77 -12.74 -2.20
CA THR A 178 2.34 -13.91 -1.41
C THR A 178 1.66 -14.95 -2.29
N GLN A 179 1.57 -16.21 -1.83
CA GLN A 179 0.82 -17.26 -2.53
C GLN A 179 -0.67 -16.92 -2.72
N ARG A 180 -1.25 -16.10 -1.85
CA ARG A 180 -2.63 -15.62 -1.95
C ARG A 180 -2.79 -14.40 -2.88
N GLY A 181 -1.71 -13.90 -3.46
CA GLY A 181 -1.75 -12.81 -4.44
C GLY A 181 -1.67 -11.39 -3.85
N TYR A 182 -1.52 -11.24 -2.52
CA TYR A 182 -1.16 -9.95 -1.92
C TYR A 182 0.25 -9.54 -2.37
N GLU A 183 0.43 -8.26 -2.68
CA GLU A 183 1.67 -7.72 -3.22
C GLU A 183 2.07 -6.40 -2.54
N VAL A 184 3.38 -6.24 -2.36
CA VAL A 184 4.01 -4.97 -1.98
C VAL A 184 5.28 -4.80 -2.82
N THR A 185 5.54 -3.58 -3.28
CA THR A 185 6.74 -3.27 -4.05
C THR A 185 7.51 -2.16 -3.35
N GLY A 186 8.81 -2.37 -3.13
CA GLY A 186 9.65 -1.42 -2.40
C GLY A 186 11.14 -1.65 -2.60
N THR A 187 11.96 -0.87 -1.91
CA THR A 187 13.42 -1.01 -1.94
C THR A 187 13.85 -2.32 -1.27
N SER A 188 15.01 -2.85 -1.65
CA SER A 188 15.55 -4.12 -1.14
C SER A 188 15.66 -4.16 0.39
N ASN A 189 15.88 -3.02 1.04
CA ASN A 189 15.99 -2.89 2.48
C ASN A 189 14.67 -2.54 3.19
N HIS A 190 13.53 -2.54 2.49
CA HIS A 190 12.24 -2.27 3.12
C HIS A 190 11.84 -3.42 4.06
N PRO A 191 11.55 -3.15 5.34
CA PRO A 191 11.22 -4.20 6.30
C PRO A 191 9.76 -4.66 6.16
N LEU A 192 9.55 -5.98 6.14
CA LEU A 192 8.26 -6.62 6.27
C LEU A 192 8.26 -7.49 7.53
N LEU A 193 7.12 -7.53 8.22
CA LEU A 193 6.96 -8.37 9.40
C LEU A 193 6.71 -9.81 8.97
N VAL A 194 7.53 -10.72 9.45
CA VAL A 194 7.50 -12.16 9.12
C VAL A 194 7.12 -12.95 10.37
N ALA A 195 6.27 -13.94 10.17
CA ALA A 195 5.86 -14.91 11.17
C ALA A 195 6.70 -16.18 11.03
N GLU A 196 7.47 -16.50 12.06
CA GLU A 196 8.33 -17.67 12.12
C GLU A 196 7.73 -18.69 13.10
N PRO A 197 7.13 -19.79 12.61
CA PRO A 197 6.60 -20.83 13.47
C PRO A 197 7.73 -21.64 14.10
N HIS A 198 7.67 -21.80 15.43
CA HIS A 198 8.55 -22.70 16.17
C HIS A 198 8.20 -24.15 15.85
N ALA A 199 9.19 -24.89 15.36
CA ALA A 199 9.02 -26.29 14.94
C ALA A 199 8.61 -27.24 16.08
N SER A 200 8.84 -26.84 17.34
CA SER A 200 8.67 -27.68 18.53
C SER A 200 7.33 -27.52 19.26
N ASP A 201 6.74 -26.32 19.29
CA ASP A 201 5.58 -26.03 20.14
C ASP A 201 4.44 -25.27 19.44
N GLY A 202 4.59 -24.96 18.15
CA GLY A 202 3.58 -24.27 17.34
C GLY A 202 3.41 -22.79 17.68
N ARG A 203 4.24 -22.22 18.58
CA ARG A 203 4.27 -20.77 18.81
C ARG A 203 4.82 -20.06 17.58
N VAL A 204 4.44 -18.81 17.40
CA VAL A 204 4.90 -17.98 16.30
C VAL A 204 5.66 -16.80 16.87
N THR A 205 6.89 -16.60 16.42
CA THR A 205 7.66 -15.39 16.70
C THR A 205 7.53 -14.44 15.51
N LEU A 206 7.36 -13.15 15.79
CA LEU A 206 7.31 -12.12 14.76
C LEU A 206 8.67 -11.44 14.67
N THR A 207 9.28 -11.47 13.48
CA THR A 207 10.59 -10.87 13.21
C THR A 207 10.53 -9.96 12.00
N TRP A 208 11.29 -8.87 12.01
CA TRP A 208 11.41 -7.99 10.86
C TRP A 208 12.46 -8.53 9.88
N LYS A 209 12.06 -8.80 8.64
CA LYS A 209 12.99 -9.11 7.54
C LYS A 209 12.87 -8.05 6.45
N THR A 210 14.00 -7.61 5.93
CA THR A 210 14.01 -6.76 4.73
C THR A 210 13.59 -7.56 3.50
N ILE A 211 13.09 -6.90 2.44
CA ILE A 211 12.73 -7.58 1.18
C ILE A 211 13.88 -8.46 0.65
N ALA A 212 15.13 -8.00 0.74
CA ALA A 212 16.31 -8.75 0.31
C ALA A 212 16.61 -10.00 1.13
N GLN A 213 16.12 -10.09 2.37
CA GLN A 213 16.31 -11.24 3.26
C GLN A 213 15.19 -12.28 3.12
N LEU A 214 14.10 -11.95 2.41
CA LEU A 214 12.98 -12.87 2.23
C LEU A 214 13.35 -14.04 1.33
N ALA A 215 12.88 -15.22 1.69
CA ALA A 215 12.93 -16.42 0.89
C ALA A 215 11.53 -16.93 0.56
N VAL A 216 11.41 -17.68 -0.55
CA VAL A 216 10.16 -18.38 -0.88
C VAL A 216 9.87 -19.38 0.24
N GLY A 217 8.71 -19.23 0.88
CA GLY A 217 8.31 -20.03 2.04
C GLY A 217 8.19 -19.22 3.34
N ASP A 218 8.76 -18.01 3.40
CA ASP A 218 8.51 -17.09 4.51
C ASP A 218 7.03 -16.67 4.58
N TYR A 219 6.51 -16.53 5.80
CA TYR A 219 5.14 -16.09 6.06
C TYR A 219 5.10 -14.61 6.41
N VAL A 220 4.67 -13.76 5.49
CA VAL A 220 4.49 -12.32 5.77
C VAL A 220 3.19 -12.09 6.52
N VAL A 221 3.22 -11.25 7.56
CA VAL A 221 2.06 -10.89 8.37
C VAL A 221 1.14 -9.96 7.59
N LEU A 222 -0.16 -10.26 7.60
CA LEU A 222 -1.21 -9.38 7.07
C LEU A 222 -2.03 -8.84 8.23
N ASP A 223 -2.21 -7.51 8.26
CA ASP A 223 -3.17 -6.92 9.19
C ASP A 223 -4.60 -7.27 8.78
N ARG A 224 -5.37 -7.74 9.75
CA ARG A 224 -6.80 -8.07 9.61
C ARG A 224 -7.66 -7.25 10.56
N SER A 225 -7.07 -6.24 11.22
CA SER A 225 -7.78 -5.39 12.15
C SER A 225 -8.81 -4.51 11.40
N SER A 226 -9.85 -4.11 12.12
CA SER A 226 -10.88 -3.19 11.60
C SER A 226 -10.67 -1.76 12.11
N ASN A 227 -9.44 -1.40 12.47
CA ASN A 227 -9.15 -0.09 13.05
C ASN A 227 -8.95 0.97 11.94
N LEU A 228 -9.07 2.24 12.34
CA LEU A 228 -8.81 3.42 11.52
C LEU A 228 -9.62 3.48 10.21
N TRP A 229 -10.94 3.38 10.33
CA TRP A 229 -11.85 3.76 9.25
C TRP A 229 -12.15 5.27 9.31
N PRO A 230 -12.36 5.92 8.16
CA PRO A 230 -12.91 7.28 8.14
C PRO A 230 -14.28 7.33 8.81
N GLU A 231 -14.50 8.37 9.61
CA GLU A 231 -15.78 8.60 10.27
C GLU A 231 -16.76 9.38 9.39
N GLN A 232 -16.24 10.26 8.53
CA GLN A 232 -17.04 11.14 7.67
C GLN A 232 -17.07 10.63 6.24
N SER A 233 -18.23 10.74 5.60
CA SER A 233 -18.38 10.50 4.17
C SER A 233 -17.57 11.50 3.34
N VAL A 234 -17.10 11.06 2.17
CA VAL A 234 -16.36 11.90 1.24
C VAL A 234 -17.30 12.97 0.66
N ALA A 235 -16.96 14.23 0.85
CA ALA A 235 -17.67 15.35 0.23
C ALA A 235 -17.45 15.36 -1.29
N LEU A 236 -18.53 15.54 -2.06
CA LEU A 236 -18.53 15.41 -3.52
C LEU A 236 -18.54 16.74 -4.27
N HIS A 237 -18.45 17.88 -3.56
CA HIS A 237 -18.51 19.21 -4.18
C HIS A 237 -17.46 19.41 -5.28
N SER A 238 -16.22 18.95 -5.08
CA SER A 238 -15.15 19.06 -6.08
C SER A 238 -15.48 18.31 -7.38
N PHE A 239 -16.10 17.13 -7.27
CA PHE A 239 -16.55 16.34 -8.41
C PHE A 239 -17.73 17.01 -9.12
N SER A 240 -18.69 17.54 -8.36
CA SER A 240 -19.83 18.27 -8.92
C SER A 240 -19.39 19.55 -9.65
N SER A 241 -18.47 20.32 -9.08
CA SER A 241 -17.92 21.54 -9.70
C SER A 241 -17.09 21.26 -10.95
N SER A 242 -16.52 20.06 -11.10
CA SER A 242 -15.79 19.66 -12.30
C SER A 242 -16.69 19.44 -13.52
N VAL A 243 -18.01 19.44 -13.33
CA VAL A 243 -19.00 19.33 -14.40
C VAL A 243 -19.50 20.74 -14.77
N PRO A 244 -18.93 21.41 -15.79
CA PRO A 244 -19.33 22.77 -16.12
C PRO A 244 -20.80 22.82 -16.55
N PRO A 245 -21.60 23.79 -16.07
CA PRO A 245 -22.99 23.94 -16.46
C PRO A 245 -23.06 24.30 -17.95
N LYS A 246 -23.51 23.35 -18.77
CA LYS A 246 -23.79 23.62 -20.18
C LYS A 246 -25.18 24.28 -20.29
N PRO A 247 -25.31 25.46 -20.93
CA PRO A 247 -26.56 26.25 -20.94
C PRO A 247 -27.80 25.50 -21.46
N ARG A 248 -27.61 24.46 -22.27
CA ARG A 248 -28.67 23.66 -22.91
C ARG A 248 -28.88 22.28 -22.28
N VAL A 249 -28.16 21.95 -21.20
CA VAL A 249 -28.27 20.64 -20.54
C VAL A 249 -29.11 20.79 -19.27
N LYS A 250 -30.13 19.93 -19.14
CA LYS A 250 -30.96 19.87 -17.94
C LYS A 250 -30.10 19.58 -16.71
N GLN A 251 -30.17 20.46 -15.73
CA GLN A 251 -29.47 20.32 -14.46
C GLN A 251 -30.29 19.42 -13.52
N HIS A 252 -29.59 18.69 -12.66
CA HIS A 252 -30.14 17.73 -11.72
C HIS A 252 -29.54 18.01 -10.34
N ALA A 253 -30.30 17.74 -9.29
CA ALA A 253 -29.73 17.69 -7.95
C ALA A 253 -28.71 16.54 -7.89
N LEU A 254 -27.45 16.87 -7.61
CA LEU A 254 -26.37 15.92 -7.40
C LEU A 254 -26.15 15.74 -5.89
N PRO A 255 -25.74 14.54 -5.43
CA PRO A 255 -25.46 14.29 -4.03
C PRO A 255 -24.24 15.09 -3.55
N GLU A 256 -24.32 15.61 -2.32
CA GLU A 256 -23.24 16.41 -1.70
C GLU A 256 -22.17 15.54 -1.03
N ALA A 257 -22.51 14.32 -0.64
CA ALA A 257 -21.61 13.35 -0.02
C ALA A 257 -21.83 11.95 -0.61
N LEU A 258 -20.78 11.13 -0.54
CA LEU A 258 -20.84 9.73 -0.94
C LEU A 258 -21.46 8.88 0.18
N ASP A 259 -22.70 8.47 -0.03
CA ASP A 259 -23.48 7.61 0.86
C ASP A 259 -23.51 6.15 0.36
N GLU A 260 -24.21 5.29 1.11
CA GLU A 260 -24.34 3.86 0.80
C GLU A 260 -25.08 3.60 -0.51
N ASP A 261 -26.12 4.39 -0.83
CA ASP A 261 -26.90 4.22 -2.06
C ASP A 261 -26.08 4.56 -3.30
N LEU A 262 -25.37 5.69 -3.29
CA LEU A 262 -24.48 6.06 -4.39
C LEU A 262 -23.33 5.05 -4.51
N ALA A 263 -22.74 4.62 -3.40
CA ALA A 263 -21.69 3.61 -3.40
C ALA A 263 -22.17 2.27 -4.00
N PHE A 264 -23.38 1.82 -3.65
CA PHE A 264 -23.99 0.65 -4.25
C PHE A 264 -24.18 0.80 -5.77
N ILE A 265 -24.70 1.95 -6.23
CA ILE A 265 -24.83 2.26 -7.66
C ILE A 265 -23.48 2.18 -8.37
N LEU A 266 -22.43 2.77 -7.79
CA LEU A 266 -21.08 2.75 -8.36
C LEU A 266 -20.53 1.31 -8.45
N GLY A 267 -20.76 0.48 -7.42
CA GLY A 267 -20.38 -0.93 -7.42
C GLY A 267 -21.11 -1.73 -8.51
N ALA A 268 -22.44 -1.53 -8.62
CA ALA A 268 -23.26 -2.16 -9.64
C ALA A 268 -22.87 -1.74 -11.07
N LEU A 269 -22.54 -0.46 -11.28
CA LEU A 269 -22.06 0.04 -12.57
C LEU A 269 -20.64 -0.45 -12.90
N LEU A 270 -19.79 -0.65 -11.89
CA LEU A 270 -18.46 -1.21 -12.10
C LEU A 270 -18.55 -2.67 -12.61
N ALA A 271 -19.51 -3.43 -12.09
CA ALA A 271 -19.81 -4.78 -12.56
C ALA A 271 -20.51 -4.79 -13.93
N GLU A 272 -21.77 -4.34 -13.97
CA GLU A 272 -22.70 -4.56 -15.08
C GLU A 272 -22.91 -3.32 -15.98
N GLY A 273 -22.18 -2.24 -15.69
CA GLY A 273 -22.30 -0.99 -16.44
C GLY A 273 -21.63 -1.05 -17.81
N THR A 274 -22.24 -0.41 -18.81
CA THR A 274 -21.64 -0.08 -20.10
C THR A 274 -21.58 1.42 -20.25
N PHE A 275 -20.37 1.97 -20.42
CA PHE A 275 -20.13 3.40 -20.50
C PHE A 275 -19.90 3.82 -21.94
N ARG A 276 -20.81 4.62 -22.49
CA ARG A 276 -20.67 5.27 -23.79
C ARG A 276 -20.50 6.78 -23.59
N GLU A 277 -20.35 7.52 -24.69
CA GLU A 277 -20.19 8.97 -24.62
C GLU A 277 -21.44 9.63 -24.02
N GLU A 278 -22.61 9.32 -24.59
CA GLU A 278 -23.88 9.97 -24.25
C GLU A 278 -24.82 9.15 -23.37
N VAL A 279 -24.48 7.88 -23.08
CA VAL A 279 -25.33 6.99 -22.27
C VAL A 279 -24.49 6.11 -21.35
N ILE A 280 -24.96 5.93 -20.12
CA ILE A 280 -24.53 4.86 -19.23
C ILE A 280 -25.67 3.84 -19.16
N GLU A 281 -25.36 2.58 -19.43
CA GLU A 281 -26.33 1.49 -19.40
C GLU A 281 -25.99 0.54 -18.26
N PHE A 282 -26.97 0.16 -17.45
CA PHE A 282 -26.89 -0.96 -16.52
C PHE A 282 -27.78 -2.08 -17.06
N THR A 283 -27.24 -3.29 -17.17
CA THR A 283 -27.97 -4.43 -17.71
C THR A 283 -28.02 -5.55 -16.69
N ASN A 284 -29.21 -6.02 -16.33
CA ASN A 284 -29.34 -7.19 -15.45
C ASN A 284 -30.67 -7.92 -15.68
N THR A 285 -30.74 -9.17 -15.25
CA THR A 285 -32.03 -9.88 -15.17
C THR A 285 -32.95 -9.24 -14.13
N LEU A 286 -34.26 -9.41 -14.30
CA LEU A 286 -35.23 -8.95 -13.30
C LEU A 286 -35.02 -9.66 -11.96
N GLY A 287 -35.15 -8.91 -10.86
CA GLY A 287 -35.05 -9.40 -9.48
C GLY A 287 -34.47 -8.36 -8.53
N ASP A 288 -34.20 -8.79 -7.29
CA ASP A 288 -33.79 -7.95 -6.15
C ASP A 288 -32.66 -6.97 -6.47
N PHE A 289 -31.65 -7.39 -7.25
CA PHE A 289 -30.50 -6.55 -7.58
C PHE A 289 -30.89 -5.37 -8.48
N ALA A 290 -31.66 -5.61 -9.55
CA ALA A 290 -32.12 -4.56 -10.45
C ALA A 290 -33.12 -3.63 -9.75
N GLU A 291 -34.00 -4.16 -8.91
CA GLU A 291 -34.95 -3.37 -8.13
C GLU A 291 -34.23 -2.46 -7.12
N HIS A 292 -33.24 -2.99 -6.39
CA HIS A 292 -32.46 -2.21 -5.46
C HIS A 292 -31.64 -1.13 -6.17
N PHE A 293 -31.10 -1.41 -7.36
CA PHE A 293 -30.44 -0.40 -8.19
C PHE A 293 -31.38 0.75 -8.55
N ILE A 294 -32.60 0.45 -9.01
CA ILE A 294 -33.61 1.46 -9.35
C ILE A 294 -34.00 2.29 -8.13
N GLN A 295 -34.23 1.66 -6.99
CA GLN A 295 -34.61 2.35 -5.75
C GLN A 295 -33.48 3.25 -5.23
N SER A 296 -32.24 2.75 -5.22
CA SER A 296 -31.06 3.53 -4.83
C SER A 296 -30.89 4.73 -5.76
N TRP A 297 -31.07 4.52 -7.07
CA TRP A 297 -31.00 5.59 -8.05
C TRP A 297 -32.03 6.69 -7.81
N GLN A 298 -33.27 6.31 -7.47
CA GLN A 298 -34.32 7.30 -7.18
C GLN A 298 -34.03 8.12 -5.92
N ARG A 299 -33.38 7.53 -4.91
CA ARG A 299 -32.96 8.25 -3.71
C ARG A 299 -31.81 9.22 -3.99
N VAL A 300 -30.80 8.78 -4.74
CA VAL A 300 -29.59 9.57 -5.03
C VAL A 300 -29.84 10.64 -6.10
N PHE A 301 -30.59 10.32 -7.15
CA PHE A 301 -30.85 11.20 -8.29
C PHE A 301 -32.35 11.37 -8.56
N PRO A 302 -33.13 11.96 -7.62
CA PRO A 302 -34.60 12.00 -7.70
C PRO A 302 -35.13 12.75 -8.93
N THR A 303 -34.32 13.67 -9.48
CA THR A 303 -34.68 14.46 -10.67
C THR A 303 -34.23 13.82 -11.99
N CYS A 304 -33.40 12.77 -11.95
CA CYS A 304 -32.84 12.09 -13.13
C CYS A 304 -33.55 10.74 -13.34
N ARG A 305 -34.57 10.75 -14.20
CA ARG A 305 -35.32 9.54 -14.54
C ARG A 305 -34.46 8.51 -15.26
N LEU A 306 -34.63 7.24 -14.88
CA LEU A 306 -34.12 6.08 -15.62
C LEU A 306 -35.01 5.73 -16.81
N HIS A 307 -34.39 5.40 -17.93
CA HIS A 307 -35.07 4.81 -19.09
C HIS A 307 -34.92 3.30 -19.02
N ILE A 308 -36.00 2.60 -18.69
CA ILE A 308 -35.98 1.15 -18.44
C ILE A 308 -36.65 0.44 -19.62
N PHE A 309 -35.94 -0.49 -20.23
CA PHE A 309 -36.44 -1.32 -21.33
C PHE A 309 -36.31 -2.78 -20.96
N GLU A 310 -37.41 -3.53 -21.01
CA GLU A 310 -37.35 -4.98 -20.97
C GLU A 310 -36.97 -5.50 -22.35
N ARG A 311 -35.92 -6.34 -22.38
CA ARG A 311 -35.38 -6.92 -23.60
C ARG A 311 -35.53 -8.43 -23.54
N LYS A 312 -35.88 -9.00 -24.70
CA LYS A 312 -35.87 -10.45 -24.90
C LYS A 312 -34.42 -10.94 -24.83
N PRO A 313 -34.19 -12.16 -24.32
CA PRO A 313 -32.86 -12.76 -24.30
C PRO A 313 -32.25 -12.76 -25.71
N VAL A 314 -30.95 -12.45 -25.79
CA VAL A 314 -30.14 -12.57 -27.00
C VAL A 314 -29.03 -13.59 -26.75
N GLY A 315 -28.76 -14.45 -27.75
CA GLY A 315 -27.72 -15.47 -27.66
C GLY A 315 -28.07 -16.63 -26.70
N TYR A 316 -27.14 -16.97 -25.79
CA TYR A 316 -27.26 -18.10 -24.87
C TYR A 316 -28.16 -17.86 -23.65
N GLY A 317 -28.57 -16.61 -23.41
CA GLY A 317 -29.46 -16.27 -22.30
C GLY A 317 -30.86 -16.85 -22.51
N LYS A 318 -31.50 -17.35 -21.44
CA LYS A 318 -32.88 -17.88 -21.50
C LYS A 318 -33.91 -16.95 -20.84
N LYS A 319 -33.47 -15.93 -20.11
CA LYS A 319 -34.33 -15.02 -19.33
C LYS A 319 -34.39 -13.63 -19.97
N PRO A 320 -35.54 -12.94 -19.90
CA PRO A 320 -35.59 -11.51 -20.22
C PRO A 320 -34.67 -10.73 -19.27
N PHE A 321 -34.19 -9.59 -19.74
CA PHE A 321 -33.31 -8.71 -18.97
C PHE A 321 -33.76 -7.25 -19.10
N LEU A 322 -33.45 -6.46 -18.09
CA LEU A 322 -33.65 -5.02 -18.07
C LEU A 322 -32.41 -4.35 -18.62
N GLN A 323 -32.62 -3.47 -19.60
CA GLN A 323 -31.65 -2.48 -20.04
C GLN A 323 -32.07 -1.14 -19.44
N ILE A 324 -31.32 -0.67 -18.44
CA ILE A 324 -31.57 0.57 -17.72
C ILE A 324 -30.58 1.62 -18.21
N GLN A 325 -31.08 2.72 -18.77
CA GLN A 325 -30.25 3.76 -19.37
C GLN A 325 -30.35 5.09 -18.61
N VAL A 326 -29.19 5.69 -18.43
CA VAL A 326 -28.99 7.07 -17.94
C VAL A 326 -28.49 7.88 -19.13
N VAL A 327 -29.30 8.86 -19.57
CA VAL A 327 -29.00 9.71 -20.74
C VAL A 327 -28.70 11.16 -20.39
N SER A 328 -28.81 11.51 -19.10
CA SER A 328 -28.52 12.86 -18.62
C SER A 328 -27.03 13.15 -18.67
N GLN A 329 -26.61 14.03 -19.59
CA GLN A 329 -25.19 14.41 -19.73
C GLN A 329 -24.61 14.98 -18.43
N HIS A 330 -25.43 15.64 -17.61
CA HIS A 330 -25.01 16.17 -16.31
C HIS A 330 -24.64 15.04 -15.33
N VAL A 331 -25.52 14.05 -15.16
CA VAL A 331 -25.28 12.91 -14.25
C VAL A 331 -24.19 11.98 -14.80
N ILE A 332 -24.14 11.77 -16.11
CA ILE A 332 -23.06 10.99 -16.76
C ILE A 332 -21.70 11.63 -16.51
N ALA A 333 -21.58 12.95 -16.69
CA ALA A 333 -20.34 13.67 -16.43
C ALA A 333 -19.94 13.57 -14.96
N PHE A 334 -20.89 13.64 -14.02
CA PHE A 334 -20.64 13.45 -12.60
C PHE A 334 -20.11 12.04 -12.28
N ILE A 335 -20.75 10.97 -12.78
CA ILE A 335 -20.28 9.59 -12.57
C ILE A 335 -18.89 9.37 -13.19
N LYS A 336 -18.63 9.96 -14.36
CA LYS A 336 -17.30 9.94 -15.00
C LYS A 336 -16.27 10.69 -14.16
N ALA A 337 -16.62 11.83 -13.58
CA ALA A 337 -15.75 12.60 -12.69
C ALA A 337 -15.40 11.82 -11.41
N LEU A 338 -16.31 11.00 -10.89
CA LEU A 338 -16.03 10.07 -9.79
C LEU A 338 -15.04 8.94 -10.17
N GLY A 339 -14.67 8.81 -11.45
CA GLY A 339 -13.65 7.86 -11.90
C GLY A 339 -14.20 6.59 -12.57
N LEU A 340 -15.52 6.49 -12.79
CA LEU A 340 -16.09 5.39 -13.57
C LEU A 340 -16.28 5.78 -15.03
N SER A 341 -15.36 5.33 -15.88
CA SER A 341 -15.43 5.53 -17.33
C SER A 341 -14.64 4.46 -18.09
N GLY A 342 -14.73 4.44 -19.42
CA GLY A 342 -13.95 3.56 -20.27
C GLY A 342 -14.40 2.10 -20.27
N ARG A 343 -13.52 1.20 -20.74
CA ARG A 343 -13.80 -0.24 -20.87
C ARG A 343 -13.56 -0.97 -19.55
N SER A 344 -14.20 -2.14 -19.38
CA SER A 344 -14.05 -2.98 -18.17
C SER A 344 -12.60 -3.28 -17.78
N ALA A 345 -11.71 -3.50 -18.76
CA ALA A 345 -10.28 -3.75 -18.55
C ALA A 345 -9.51 -2.54 -17.97
N GLN A 346 -10.07 -1.33 -18.04
CA GLN A 346 -9.45 -0.09 -17.58
C GLN A 346 -10.11 0.46 -16.30
N ARG A 347 -11.36 0.09 -16.02
CA ARG A 347 -12.12 0.57 -14.86
C ARG A 347 -11.47 0.14 -13.55
N GLN A 348 -11.35 1.07 -12.62
CA GLN A 348 -10.79 0.86 -11.28
C GLN A 348 -11.81 1.27 -10.22
N ILE A 349 -11.52 0.97 -8.95
CA ILE A 349 -12.32 1.47 -7.85
C ILE A 349 -12.14 2.99 -7.76
N PRO A 350 -13.23 3.78 -7.75
CA PRO A 350 -13.16 5.22 -7.48
C PRO A 350 -12.35 5.56 -6.24
N GLU A 351 -11.49 6.58 -6.29
CA GLU A 351 -10.72 7.03 -5.13
C GLU A 351 -11.65 7.42 -3.97
N ALA A 352 -12.79 8.05 -4.27
CA ALA A 352 -13.80 8.40 -3.27
C ALA A 352 -14.28 7.17 -2.48
N ILE A 353 -14.37 5.99 -3.09
CA ILE A 353 -14.72 4.74 -2.40
C ILE A 353 -13.58 4.27 -1.49
N LEU A 354 -12.33 4.30 -1.96
CA LEU A 354 -11.18 3.92 -1.14
C LEU A 354 -11.04 4.78 0.13
N ARG A 355 -11.51 6.03 0.06
CA ARG A 355 -11.50 7.03 1.14
C ARG A 355 -12.76 7.05 2.00
N SER A 356 -13.71 6.17 1.74
CA SER A 356 -15.03 6.23 2.38
C SER A 356 -15.09 5.45 3.71
N PRO A 357 -16.07 5.79 4.57
CA PRO A 357 -16.39 5.02 5.76
C PRO A 357 -16.72 3.55 5.45
N ARG A 358 -16.60 2.71 6.49
CA ARG A 358 -16.81 1.26 6.40
C ARG A 358 -18.11 0.86 5.72
N LEU A 359 -19.24 1.48 6.08
CA LEU A 359 -20.57 1.13 5.56
C LEU A 359 -20.71 1.48 4.07
N VAL A 360 -20.16 2.62 3.66
CA VAL A 360 -20.15 3.07 2.25
C VAL A 360 -19.31 2.11 1.39
N VAL A 361 -18.13 1.70 1.88
CA VAL A 361 -17.31 0.69 1.20
C VAL A 361 -18.03 -0.66 1.12
N ALA A 362 -18.74 -1.06 2.19
CA ALA A 362 -19.53 -2.30 2.20
C ALA A 362 -20.64 -2.26 1.14
N ALA A 363 -21.37 -1.15 1.02
CA ALA A 363 -22.42 -0.98 0.02
C ALA A 363 -21.88 -1.06 -1.43
N PHE A 364 -20.71 -0.47 -1.68
CA PHE A 364 -20.02 -0.62 -2.96
C PHE A 364 -19.62 -2.05 -3.27
N LEU A 365 -18.98 -2.75 -2.31
CA LEU A 365 -18.61 -4.15 -2.49
C LEU A 365 -19.86 -5.02 -2.70
N ARG A 366 -20.96 -4.75 -2.00
CA ARG A 366 -22.25 -5.43 -2.20
C ARG A 366 -22.73 -5.30 -3.64
N GLY A 367 -22.77 -4.08 -4.19
CA GLY A 367 -23.16 -3.84 -5.59
C GLY A 367 -22.25 -4.54 -6.59
N LEU A 368 -20.94 -4.55 -6.34
CA LEU A 368 -19.95 -5.21 -7.19
C LEU A 368 -20.10 -6.74 -7.19
N PHE A 369 -20.24 -7.36 -6.01
CA PHE A 369 -20.42 -8.82 -5.87
C PHE A 369 -21.83 -9.28 -6.29
N GLU A 370 -22.84 -8.41 -6.24
CA GLU A 370 -24.15 -8.70 -6.81
C GLU A 370 -24.15 -8.81 -8.33
N GLY A 371 -23.36 -7.99 -9.03
CA GLY A 371 -23.19 -8.14 -10.47
C GLY A 371 -22.24 -9.30 -10.81
N ASP A 372 -20.94 -9.07 -10.61
CA ASP A 372 -19.88 -9.95 -11.12
C ASP A 372 -19.50 -11.09 -10.15
N GLY A 373 -20.07 -11.11 -8.95
CA GLY A 373 -19.79 -12.13 -7.94
C GLY A 373 -20.55 -13.43 -8.21
N ALA A 374 -19.86 -14.56 -8.00
CA ALA A 374 -20.44 -15.90 -8.08
C ALA A 374 -20.30 -16.64 -6.75
N VAL A 375 -21.41 -17.23 -6.30
CA VAL A 375 -21.44 -18.16 -5.17
C VAL A 375 -21.33 -19.58 -5.73
N GLU A 376 -20.25 -20.27 -5.39
CA GLU A 376 -20.00 -21.64 -5.83
C GLU A 376 -20.11 -22.61 -4.66
N LYS A 377 -20.84 -23.71 -4.89
CA LYS A 377 -20.89 -24.84 -3.98
C LYS A 377 -20.12 -26.00 -4.60
N SER A 378 -19.01 -26.38 -3.99
CA SER A 378 -18.21 -27.54 -4.38
C SER A 378 -18.47 -28.69 -3.42
N GLY A 379 -18.97 -29.82 -3.95
CA GLY A 379 -19.33 -30.98 -3.15
C GLY A 379 -20.45 -30.71 -2.13
N ARG A 380 -20.42 -31.41 -1.00
CA ARG A 380 -21.49 -31.32 0.03
C ARG A 380 -21.35 -30.10 0.94
N SER A 381 -20.17 -29.49 1.06
CA SER A 381 -19.87 -28.55 2.17
C SER A 381 -18.99 -27.34 1.82
N LEU A 382 -18.32 -27.27 0.66
CA LEU A 382 -17.44 -26.14 0.36
C LEU A 382 -18.20 -25.03 -0.35
N LEU A 383 -18.56 -23.99 0.40
CA LEU A 383 -19.04 -22.73 -0.15
C LEU A 383 -17.84 -21.82 -0.48
N ARG A 384 -17.90 -21.13 -1.62
CA ARG A 384 -16.89 -20.16 -2.05
C ARG A 384 -17.58 -18.97 -2.70
N LEU A 385 -17.03 -17.79 -2.50
CA LEU A 385 -17.40 -16.60 -3.27
C LEU A 385 -16.26 -16.28 -4.22
N SER A 386 -16.57 -15.90 -5.44
CA SER A 386 -15.55 -15.45 -6.38
C SER A 386 -15.98 -14.25 -7.18
N LEU A 387 -15.01 -13.44 -7.59
CA LEU A 387 -15.17 -12.28 -8.45
C LEU A 387 -14.14 -12.41 -9.57
N THR A 388 -14.58 -12.31 -10.83
CA THR A 388 -13.70 -12.48 -12.00
C THR A 388 -13.70 -11.22 -12.84
N ALA A 389 -12.51 -10.67 -13.13
CA ALA A 389 -12.38 -9.46 -13.94
C ALA A 389 -11.09 -9.49 -14.77
N SER A 390 -11.08 -8.75 -15.88
CA SER A 390 -9.88 -8.58 -16.71
C SER A 390 -8.89 -7.58 -16.12
N ASN A 391 -9.36 -6.61 -15.34
CA ASN A 391 -8.50 -5.64 -14.68
C ASN A 391 -7.94 -6.19 -13.35
N ARG A 392 -6.68 -6.62 -13.37
CA ARG A 392 -5.98 -7.10 -12.17
C ARG A 392 -5.83 -6.05 -11.07
N LEU A 393 -5.61 -4.79 -11.44
CA LEU A 393 -5.40 -3.72 -10.46
C LEU A 393 -6.68 -3.47 -9.65
N MET A 394 -7.84 -3.48 -10.32
CA MET A 394 -9.14 -3.39 -9.66
C MET A 394 -9.33 -4.54 -8.65
N LEU A 395 -9.04 -5.79 -9.04
CA LEU A 395 -9.15 -6.92 -8.12
C LEU A 395 -8.14 -6.87 -6.96
N ARG A 396 -6.93 -6.32 -7.18
CA ARG A 396 -5.98 -6.04 -6.08
C ARG A 396 -6.57 -5.03 -5.09
N GLN A 397 -7.20 -3.97 -5.57
CA GLN A 397 -7.88 -3.00 -4.71
C GLN A 397 -9.06 -3.65 -3.96
N VAL A 398 -9.86 -4.49 -4.62
CA VAL A 398 -10.93 -5.28 -3.95
C VAL A 398 -10.34 -6.20 -2.88
N GLN A 399 -9.23 -6.89 -3.17
CA GLN A 399 -8.54 -7.75 -2.20
C GLN A 399 -8.05 -6.96 -0.98
N THR A 400 -7.53 -5.75 -1.17
CA THR A 400 -7.15 -4.84 -0.08
C THR A 400 -8.36 -4.37 0.72
N LEU A 401 -9.46 -4.01 0.06
CA LEU A 401 -10.70 -3.60 0.75
C LEU A 401 -11.27 -4.74 1.58
N LEU A 402 -11.37 -5.96 1.03
CA LEU A 402 -11.80 -7.15 1.77
C LEU A 402 -10.91 -7.41 3.01
N LEU A 403 -9.61 -7.21 2.88
CA LEU A 403 -8.69 -7.36 4.01
C LEU A 403 -9.00 -6.37 5.15
N ARG A 404 -9.45 -5.13 4.84
CA ARG A 404 -9.93 -4.16 5.85
C ARG A 404 -11.19 -4.62 6.60
N PHE A 405 -11.98 -5.52 6.01
CA PHE A 405 -13.08 -6.20 6.69
C PHE A 405 -12.62 -7.46 7.46
N GLY A 406 -11.31 -7.73 7.49
CA GLY A 406 -10.74 -8.95 8.06
C GLY A 406 -10.89 -10.19 7.16
N ILE A 407 -11.42 -10.02 5.94
CA ILE A 407 -11.72 -11.09 4.98
C ILE A 407 -10.48 -11.35 4.14
N VAL A 408 -9.89 -12.53 4.30
CA VAL A 408 -8.73 -12.94 3.50
C VAL A 408 -9.21 -13.62 2.23
N SER A 409 -8.71 -13.16 1.08
CA SER A 409 -9.03 -13.71 -0.23
C SER A 409 -7.76 -14.13 -0.98
N SER A 410 -7.95 -14.92 -2.04
CA SER A 410 -6.88 -15.34 -2.95
C SER A 410 -7.11 -14.73 -4.34
N LEU A 411 -6.10 -14.10 -4.90
CA LEU A 411 -6.14 -13.55 -6.26
C LEU A 411 -5.26 -14.38 -7.19
N ASN A 412 -5.91 -15.11 -8.11
CA ASN A 412 -5.26 -16.00 -9.06
C ASN A 412 -5.46 -15.50 -10.50
N GLU A 413 -4.56 -15.90 -11.39
CA GLU A 413 -4.66 -15.62 -12.83
C GLU A 413 -5.12 -16.87 -13.58
N ASP A 414 -6.18 -16.73 -14.38
CA ASP A 414 -6.58 -17.74 -15.35
C ASP A 414 -5.85 -17.45 -16.68
N ARG A 415 -4.75 -18.17 -16.88
CA ARG A 415 -3.89 -18.05 -18.09
C ARG A 415 -4.63 -18.38 -19.38
N THR A 416 -5.70 -19.17 -19.34
CA THR A 416 -6.44 -19.57 -20.54
C THR A 416 -7.37 -18.48 -21.03
N ARG A 417 -8.01 -17.76 -20.10
CA ARG A 417 -9.01 -16.73 -20.41
C ARG A 417 -8.46 -15.30 -20.39
N LYS A 418 -7.19 -15.10 -19.99
CA LYS A 418 -6.60 -13.77 -19.71
C LYS A 418 -7.46 -12.97 -18.72
N MET A 419 -8.00 -13.67 -17.73
CA MET A 419 -8.85 -13.11 -16.68
C MET A 419 -8.20 -13.36 -15.33
N HIS A 420 -8.53 -12.53 -14.36
CA HIS A 420 -8.09 -12.68 -12.98
C HIS A 420 -9.30 -13.04 -12.12
N ARG A 421 -9.08 -13.90 -11.14
CA ARG A 421 -10.12 -14.44 -10.29
C ARG A 421 -9.74 -14.25 -8.82
N LEU A 422 -10.54 -13.47 -8.13
CA LEU A 422 -10.51 -13.32 -6.68
C LEU A 422 -11.44 -14.38 -6.05
N LEU A 423 -10.98 -15.04 -5.00
CA LEU A 423 -11.68 -16.12 -4.31
C LEU A 423 -11.71 -15.87 -2.81
N ILE A 424 -12.89 -15.89 -2.21
CA ILE A 424 -13.10 -15.89 -0.76
C ILE A 424 -13.52 -17.31 -0.37
N SER A 425 -12.81 -17.88 0.59
CA SER A 425 -13.06 -19.23 1.10
C SER A 425 -12.74 -19.31 2.58
N GLY A 426 -13.21 -20.39 3.22
CA GLY A 426 -13.11 -20.56 4.66
C GLY A 426 -14.33 -19.97 5.38
N TYR A 427 -14.80 -20.68 6.39
CA TYR A 427 -16.04 -20.37 7.09
C TYR A 427 -16.05 -18.95 7.68
N ASP A 428 -14.99 -18.56 8.40
CA ASP A 428 -14.89 -17.25 9.05
C ASP A 428 -14.92 -16.09 8.04
N ASN A 429 -14.23 -16.23 6.91
CA ASN A 429 -14.22 -15.21 5.86
C ASN A 429 -15.60 -15.04 5.22
N LEU A 430 -16.33 -16.14 5.03
CA LEU A 430 -17.68 -16.12 4.48
C LEU A 430 -18.69 -15.54 5.48
N LEU A 431 -18.55 -15.84 6.77
CA LEU A 431 -19.34 -15.21 7.84
C LEU A 431 -19.10 -13.71 7.92
N LEU A 432 -17.84 -13.28 7.89
CA LEU A 432 -17.47 -11.86 7.86
C LEU A 432 -18.07 -11.17 6.63
N PHE A 433 -17.96 -11.81 5.45
CA PHE A 433 -18.58 -11.29 4.24
C PHE A 433 -20.10 -11.15 4.40
N ALA A 434 -20.79 -12.21 4.84
CA ALA A 434 -22.24 -12.21 4.99
C ALA A 434 -22.73 -11.16 6.01
N ARG A 435 -22.00 -10.99 7.12
CA ARG A 435 -22.32 -10.03 8.18
C ARG A 435 -22.08 -8.59 7.77
N ASP A 436 -20.91 -8.30 7.20
CA ASP A 436 -20.44 -6.93 7.03
C ASP A 436 -20.71 -6.34 5.64
N ILE A 437 -20.80 -7.18 4.61
CA ILE A 437 -21.03 -6.78 3.22
C ILE A 437 -22.38 -7.31 2.77
N GLY A 438 -22.57 -8.64 2.83
CA GLY A 438 -23.80 -9.32 2.47
C GLY A 438 -24.13 -9.23 0.99
N PHE A 439 -25.31 -9.76 0.66
CA PHE A 439 -25.94 -9.65 -0.65
C PHE A 439 -27.28 -8.95 -0.51
N THR A 440 -27.76 -8.38 -1.60
CA THR A 440 -29.10 -7.81 -1.69
C THR A 440 -30.11 -8.89 -2.08
N SER A 441 -29.68 -9.83 -2.93
CA SER A 441 -30.54 -10.87 -3.48
C SER A 441 -30.64 -12.07 -2.54
N ALA A 442 -31.87 -12.59 -2.40
CA ALA A 442 -32.11 -13.80 -1.59
C ALA A 442 -31.46 -15.06 -2.19
N VAL A 443 -31.12 -15.04 -3.48
CA VAL A 443 -30.49 -16.17 -4.18
C VAL A 443 -29.00 -16.31 -3.83
N LYS A 444 -28.32 -15.19 -3.57
CA LYS A 444 -26.88 -15.18 -3.22
C LYS A 444 -26.64 -15.09 -1.71
N SER A 445 -27.63 -14.59 -0.96
CA SER A 445 -27.66 -14.60 0.52
C SER A 445 -27.72 -16.02 1.05
#